data_AF-A0A328A817-F1
#
_entry.id   AF-A0A328A817-F1
#
_cell.length_a   1.000
_cell.length_b   1.000
_cell.length_c   1.000
_cell.angle_alpha   90.00
_cell.angle_beta   90.00
_cell.angle_gamma   90.00
#
_symmetry.space_group_name_H-M   'P 1'
#
loop_
_entity.id
_entity.type
_entity.pdbx_description
1 polymer ?
#
loop_
_entity_poly.entity_id
_entity_poly.type
_entity_poly.pdbx_seq_one_letter_code
_entity_poly.pdbx_strand_id
1 'polypeptide(L)'
;MQKFNPNAISLTKYLFFTGKGGVGKTSISSALAVYLSEQGKRVALVSTDPASNLQDIFEMDLTSELTQVPSLQNLYVANFEPIEAAEKYKQSVIKPYIGVLPEFAIKNMEEQLSGSCTVEVAAFNEFTAFLANRDYAEQFDHIIFDTAPTGHTLRMLELPDAWYSFIESSTHEASCLGQLSGLSDNKQIYLEAVNKLKDTSLTTMMFVARGDQHSIHELIRAMDELRDLNITNDMVIINGIIENPTSNLARQKANKEQSVLKQFEDFLNQVPTYYVPMKQFNIFGIEAMKQMFTDDTSINNHESVVLDKGYSIDELVNKMIKDNKRFIFTMGKGGVGKTTIAKIIAKRLARQDKSVLLATTDPANIWYDTESNDRVTVKYIDEVEALREYEAEVLAAAEHLSQDQIDYIKEDLRSPCTQEIAFFRAFSDFIADKSHDIVVIDTAPTGHTLLLLDASQSYHKEVERNTNVLPSSVSDLLPSITNNDLTEMVIVTLAEPTPIKEAERLKVDLERAGINQRMWVVNNTIAAQADTHDMFDSKIQEERKQINKLIAHQPFVAIQPYDVNIEEVAEI
;
A
#
# COMPACT_ATOMS: atom_id res chain seq x y z
N MET A 1 14.29 19.32 14.18
CA MET A 1 12.82 19.23 13.99
C MET A 1 12.09 20.20 14.91
N GLN A 2 10.95 20.74 14.50
CA GLN A 2 10.09 21.62 15.32
C GLN A 2 8.68 21.04 15.42
N LYS A 3 7.93 21.37 16.49
CA LYS A 3 6.51 20.96 16.59
C LYS A 3 5.73 21.59 15.44
N PHE A 4 4.91 20.80 14.74
CA PHE A 4 4.13 21.28 13.61
C PHE A 4 3.12 22.33 14.09
N ASN A 5 3.23 23.53 13.52
CA ASN A 5 2.36 24.66 13.83
C ASN A 5 1.96 25.34 12.52
N PRO A 6 0.70 25.20 12.07
CA PRO A 6 0.25 25.78 10.81
C PRO A 6 0.44 27.30 10.68
N ASN A 7 0.49 28.05 11.80
CA ASN A 7 0.72 29.50 11.77
C ASN A 7 2.17 29.90 11.45
N ALA A 8 3.12 29.00 11.70
CA ALA A 8 4.54 29.27 11.51
C ALA A 8 5.04 28.89 10.11
N ILE A 9 4.14 28.40 9.25
CA ILE A 9 4.46 27.78 7.96
C ILE A 9 3.70 28.53 6.87
N SER A 10 4.40 28.88 5.80
CA SER A 10 3.77 29.46 4.61
C SER A 10 3.20 28.33 3.74
N LEU A 11 1.88 28.16 3.78
CA LEU A 11 1.17 27.14 3.00
C LEU A 11 0.80 27.68 1.62
N THR A 12 1.02 26.88 0.58
CA THR A 12 0.57 27.20 -0.79
C THR A 12 -0.90 26.86 -1.00
N LYS A 13 -1.40 27.07 -2.22
CA LYS A 13 -2.80 26.82 -2.57
C LYS A 13 -3.14 25.33 -2.56
N TYR A 14 -2.29 24.50 -3.15
CA TYR A 14 -2.50 23.06 -3.27
C TYR A 14 -1.57 22.33 -2.30
N LEU A 15 -2.16 21.59 -1.36
CA LEU A 15 -1.43 20.86 -0.33
C LEU A 15 -1.65 19.37 -0.53
N PHE A 16 -0.58 18.61 -0.67
CA PHE A 16 -0.64 17.18 -0.95
C PHE A 16 -0.06 16.40 0.19
N PHE A 17 -0.82 15.44 0.72
CA PHE A 17 -0.32 14.53 1.72
C PHE A 17 0.13 13.22 1.07
N THR A 18 1.34 12.80 1.35
CA THR A 18 1.89 11.54 0.84
C THR A 18 2.63 10.79 1.95
N GLY A 19 2.87 9.52 1.73
CA GLY A 19 3.42 8.60 2.71
C GLY A 19 2.62 7.31 2.81
N LYS A 20 3.17 6.37 3.56
CA LYS A 20 2.66 5.01 3.65
C LYS A 20 1.23 4.94 4.24
N GLY A 21 0.53 3.81 4.02
CA GLY A 21 -0.74 3.53 4.70
C GLY A 21 -0.56 3.53 6.23
N GLY A 22 -1.52 4.11 6.97
CA GLY A 22 -1.54 4.10 8.44
C GLY A 22 -0.65 5.14 9.14
N VAL A 23 0.19 5.90 8.42
CA VAL A 23 1.08 6.92 9.06
C VAL A 23 0.34 8.16 9.58
N GLY A 24 -0.95 8.32 9.23
CA GLY A 24 -1.81 9.42 9.70
C GLY A 24 -2.01 10.57 8.69
N LYS A 25 -1.83 10.33 7.39
CA LYS A 25 -2.06 11.31 6.32
C LYS A 25 -3.44 11.97 6.42
N THR A 26 -4.50 11.17 6.36
CA THR A 26 -5.90 11.63 6.40
C THR A 26 -6.23 12.36 7.71
N SER A 27 -5.60 11.97 8.82
CA SER A 27 -5.79 12.63 10.11
C SER A 27 -5.15 14.02 10.14
N ILE A 28 -3.91 14.15 9.67
CA ILE A 28 -3.20 15.44 9.66
C ILE A 28 -3.81 16.36 8.60
N SER A 29 -4.17 15.85 7.43
CA SER A 29 -4.83 16.63 6.37
C SER A 29 -6.20 17.15 6.83
N SER A 30 -6.99 16.31 7.49
CA SER A 30 -8.29 16.70 8.08
C SER A 30 -8.12 17.75 9.18
N ALA A 31 -7.15 17.54 10.08
CA ALA A 31 -6.85 18.50 11.13
C ALA A 31 -6.40 19.86 10.57
N LEU A 32 -5.57 19.85 9.52
CA LEU A 32 -5.14 21.06 8.83
C LEU A 32 -6.32 21.76 8.13
N ALA A 33 -7.22 21.00 7.51
CA ALA A 33 -8.40 21.54 6.85
C ALA A 33 -9.35 22.21 7.86
N VAL A 34 -9.62 21.55 8.98
CA VAL A 34 -10.42 22.10 10.09
C VAL A 34 -9.77 23.36 10.63
N TYR A 35 -8.47 23.31 10.91
CA TYR A 35 -7.71 24.45 11.43
C TYR A 35 -7.80 25.67 10.51
N LEU A 36 -7.53 25.50 9.22
CA LEU A 36 -7.58 26.59 8.24
C LEU A 36 -8.99 27.16 8.08
N SER A 37 -10.02 26.30 8.12
CA SER A 37 -11.42 26.73 8.10
C SER A 37 -11.77 27.59 9.33
N GLU A 38 -11.28 27.25 10.52
CA GLU A 38 -11.47 28.05 11.74
C GLU A 38 -10.75 29.40 11.68
N GLN A 39 -9.67 29.51 10.91
CA GLN A 39 -9.00 30.79 10.61
C GLN A 39 -9.74 31.60 9.52
N GLY A 40 -10.92 31.17 9.09
CA GLY A 40 -11.74 31.86 8.10
C GLY A 40 -11.32 31.61 6.64
N LYS A 41 -10.43 30.66 6.38
CA LYS A 41 -10.04 30.27 5.01
C LYS A 41 -11.09 29.34 4.41
N ARG A 42 -11.39 29.50 3.13
CA ARG A 42 -12.20 28.56 2.36
C ARG A 42 -11.34 27.38 1.93
N VAL A 43 -11.68 26.19 2.41
CA VAL A 43 -10.88 24.98 2.24
C VAL A 43 -11.70 23.89 1.57
N ALA A 44 -11.12 23.25 0.56
CA ALA A 44 -11.58 21.97 0.03
C ALA A 44 -10.64 20.87 0.48
N LEU A 45 -11.16 19.82 1.11
CA LEU A 45 -10.43 18.60 1.45
C LEU A 45 -10.94 17.46 0.57
N VAL A 46 -10.03 16.78 -0.09
CA VAL A 46 -10.32 15.81 -1.12
C VAL A 46 -9.52 14.55 -0.86
N SER A 47 -10.20 13.40 -0.85
CA SER A 47 -9.54 12.10 -0.79
C SER A 47 -9.71 11.35 -2.09
N THR A 48 -8.60 10.80 -2.58
CA THR A 48 -8.55 9.83 -3.69
C THR A 48 -8.16 8.43 -3.21
N ASP A 49 -8.00 8.23 -1.88
CA ASP A 49 -7.63 6.93 -1.32
C ASP A 49 -8.85 5.99 -1.32
N PRO A 50 -8.80 4.83 -1.99
CA PRO A 50 -9.89 3.85 -1.96
C PRO A 50 -10.17 3.29 -0.56
N ALA A 51 -9.21 3.40 0.38
CA ALA A 51 -9.35 2.98 1.77
C ALA A 51 -9.54 4.16 2.74
N SER A 52 -9.93 5.33 2.23
CA SER A 52 -10.13 6.54 3.04
C SER A 52 -11.11 6.33 4.19
N ASN A 53 -10.90 7.09 5.26
CA ASN A 53 -11.74 7.15 6.44
C ASN A 53 -12.27 8.57 6.71
N LEU A 54 -12.30 9.46 5.68
CA LEU A 54 -12.85 10.81 5.83
C LEU A 54 -14.29 10.82 6.34
N GLN A 55 -15.11 9.87 5.90
CA GLN A 55 -16.51 9.73 6.34
C GLN A 55 -16.59 9.49 7.86
N ASP A 56 -15.68 8.68 8.41
CA ASP A 56 -15.59 8.40 9.85
C ASP A 56 -15.08 9.62 10.64
N ILE A 57 -14.15 10.40 10.07
CA ILE A 57 -13.59 11.60 10.71
C ILE A 57 -14.63 12.73 10.78
N PHE A 58 -15.38 12.95 9.70
CA PHE A 58 -16.37 14.03 9.61
C PHE A 58 -17.78 13.60 10.03
N GLU A 59 -17.98 12.32 10.37
CA GLU A 59 -19.25 11.73 10.80
C GLU A 59 -20.40 12.05 9.81
N MET A 60 -20.10 11.97 8.51
CA MET A 60 -21.04 12.27 7.45
C MET A 60 -20.82 11.37 6.23
N ASP A 61 -21.90 11.06 5.52
CA ASP A 61 -21.82 10.39 4.23
C ASP A 61 -21.19 11.35 3.22
N LEU A 62 -20.10 10.91 2.58
CA LEU A 62 -19.39 11.69 1.57
C LEU A 62 -19.58 11.08 0.18
N THR A 63 -19.59 11.93 -0.83
CA THR A 63 -19.60 11.54 -2.24
C THR A 63 -18.39 12.16 -2.94
N SER A 64 -18.27 11.89 -4.24
CA SER A 64 -17.27 12.54 -5.10
C SER A 64 -17.54 14.03 -5.33
N GLU A 65 -18.66 14.57 -4.85
CA GLU A 65 -18.97 16.00 -4.91
C GLU A 65 -18.60 16.72 -3.61
N LEU A 66 -18.05 17.92 -3.73
CA LEU A 66 -17.71 18.77 -2.59
C LEU A 66 -18.96 19.09 -1.77
N THR A 67 -19.01 18.54 -0.56
CA THR A 67 -20.10 18.74 0.38
C THR A 67 -19.61 19.62 1.54
N GLN A 68 -20.39 20.65 1.87
CA GLN A 68 -20.06 21.54 2.99
C GLN A 68 -20.21 20.79 4.33
N VAL A 69 -19.23 20.92 5.21
CA VAL A 69 -19.29 20.36 6.56
C VAL A 69 -20.29 21.18 7.40
N PRO A 70 -21.36 20.58 7.95
CA PRO A 70 -22.44 21.35 8.60
C PRO A 70 -21.99 22.26 9.75
N SER A 71 -20.97 21.86 10.51
CA SER A 71 -20.44 22.62 11.64
C SER A 71 -19.31 23.58 11.28
N LEU A 72 -18.80 23.57 10.04
CA LEU A 72 -17.68 24.39 9.58
C LEU A 72 -18.02 25.03 8.22
N GLN A 73 -18.50 26.28 8.25
CA GLN A 73 -19.02 26.96 7.07
C GLN A 73 -18.01 27.13 5.91
N ASN A 74 -16.71 27.12 6.20
CA ASN A 74 -15.67 27.31 5.19
C ASN A 74 -14.99 26.01 4.76
N LEU A 75 -15.42 24.85 5.26
CA LEU A 75 -14.84 23.55 4.93
C LEU A 75 -15.78 22.73 4.05
N TYR A 76 -15.23 22.25 2.94
CA TYR A 76 -15.89 21.37 2.00
C TYR A 76 -15.09 20.09 1.86
N VAL A 77 -15.75 18.95 1.87
CA VAL A 77 -15.10 17.64 1.82
C VAL A 77 -15.69 16.84 0.66
N ALA A 78 -14.82 16.17 -0.09
CA ALA A 78 -15.19 15.18 -1.08
C ALA A 78 -14.37 13.90 -0.86
N ASN A 79 -15.03 12.75 -1.00
CA ASN A 79 -14.36 11.46 -1.04
C ASN A 79 -14.63 10.85 -2.41
N PHE A 80 -13.59 10.79 -3.24
CA PHE A 80 -13.69 10.06 -4.49
C PHE A 80 -13.79 8.58 -4.19
N GLU A 81 -14.65 7.88 -4.94
CA GLU A 81 -14.79 6.44 -4.87
C GLU A 81 -14.03 5.82 -6.05
N PRO A 82 -12.74 5.45 -5.88
CA PRO A 82 -11.89 5.09 -7.00
C PRO A 82 -12.32 3.78 -7.66
N ILE A 83 -13.02 2.93 -6.92
CA ILE A 83 -13.57 1.67 -7.42
C ILE A 83 -14.74 1.95 -8.38
N GLU A 84 -15.63 2.89 -8.03
CA GLU A 84 -16.73 3.28 -8.92
C GLU A 84 -16.19 4.01 -10.15
N ALA A 85 -15.18 4.86 -9.98
CA ALA A 85 -14.49 5.54 -11.09
C ALA A 85 -13.80 4.53 -12.03
N ALA A 86 -13.10 3.53 -11.48
CA ALA A 86 -12.48 2.46 -12.25
C ALA A 86 -13.52 1.61 -12.99
N GLU A 87 -14.67 1.31 -12.37
CA GLU A 87 -15.75 0.60 -13.04
C GLU A 87 -16.35 1.44 -14.18
N LYS A 88 -16.61 2.73 -13.96
CA LYS A 88 -17.07 3.65 -15.01
C LYS A 88 -16.07 3.74 -16.16
N TYR A 89 -14.78 3.80 -15.85
CA TYR A 89 -13.70 3.80 -16.83
C TYR A 89 -13.65 2.49 -17.61
N LYS A 90 -13.70 1.34 -16.93
CA LYS A 90 -13.78 0.03 -17.55
C LYS A 90 -14.97 -0.07 -18.51
N GLN A 91 -16.15 0.34 -18.06
CA GLN A 91 -17.36 0.34 -18.87
C GLN A 91 -17.25 1.27 -20.09
N SER A 92 -16.63 2.45 -19.96
CA SER A 92 -16.47 3.38 -21.08
C SER A 92 -15.55 2.81 -22.16
N VAL A 93 -14.50 2.09 -21.77
CA VAL A 93 -13.56 1.43 -22.69
C VAL A 93 -14.18 0.19 -23.35
N ILE A 94 -14.96 -0.60 -22.62
CA ILE A 94 -15.45 -1.91 -23.11
C ILE A 94 -16.74 -1.79 -23.92
N LYS A 95 -17.63 -0.87 -23.56
CA LYS A 95 -18.96 -0.71 -24.18
C LYS A 95 -18.94 -0.61 -25.72
N PRO A 96 -17.98 0.08 -26.38
CA PRO A 96 -17.89 0.10 -27.84
C PRO A 96 -17.67 -1.26 -28.50
N TYR A 97 -17.12 -2.23 -27.76
CA TYR A 97 -16.76 -3.56 -28.28
C TYR A 97 -17.80 -4.65 -27.96
N ILE A 98 -18.73 -4.39 -27.02
CA ILE A 98 -19.80 -5.35 -26.68
C ILE A 98 -20.68 -5.59 -27.90
N GLY A 99 -20.79 -6.86 -28.33
CA GLY A 99 -21.52 -7.26 -29.53
C GLY A 99 -20.75 -7.10 -30.84
N VAL A 100 -19.52 -6.56 -30.79
CA VAL A 100 -18.58 -6.48 -31.91
C VAL A 100 -17.50 -7.56 -31.79
N LEU A 101 -16.94 -7.74 -30.60
CA LEU A 101 -15.93 -8.76 -30.30
C LEU A 101 -16.56 -10.02 -29.66
N PRO A 102 -15.91 -11.19 -29.78
CA PRO A 102 -16.32 -12.40 -29.07
C PRO A 102 -16.34 -12.20 -27.55
N GLU A 103 -17.24 -12.90 -26.85
CA GLU A 103 -17.40 -12.78 -25.39
C GLU A 103 -16.10 -13.03 -24.60
N PHE A 104 -15.26 -13.97 -25.05
CA PHE A 104 -13.99 -14.25 -24.38
C PHE A 104 -13.02 -13.05 -24.46
N ALA A 105 -13.04 -12.28 -25.55
CA ALA A 105 -12.19 -11.11 -25.72
C ALA A 105 -12.66 -9.96 -24.81
N ILE A 106 -13.99 -9.77 -24.70
CA ILE A 106 -14.58 -8.82 -23.76
C ILE A 106 -14.20 -9.16 -22.32
N LYS A 107 -14.33 -10.43 -21.93
CA LYS A 107 -13.95 -10.89 -20.59
C LYS A 107 -12.46 -10.67 -20.28
N ASN A 108 -11.58 -10.84 -21.27
CA ASN A 108 -10.15 -10.57 -21.11
C ASN A 108 -9.90 -9.07 -20.91
N MET A 109 -10.55 -8.21 -21.70
CA MET A 109 -10.46 -6.75 -21.52
C MET A 109 -10.99 -6.31 -20.14
N GLU A 110 -12.10 -6.90 -19.67
CA GLU A 110 -12.64 -6.64 -18.33
C GLU A 110 -11.61 -6.97 -17.24
N GLU A 111 -10.93 -8.11 -17.34
CA GLU A 111 -9.93 -8.50 -16.34
C GLU A 111 -8.70 -7.59 -16.40
N GLN A 112 -8.22 -7.25 -17.59
CA GLN A 112 -7.11 -6.30 -17.76
C GLN A 112 -7.41 -4.93 -17.15
N LEU A 113 -8.67 -4.49 -17.14
CA LEU A 113 -9.12 -3.22 -16.57
C LEU A 113 -9.62 -3.33 -15.11
N SER A 114 -9.50 -4.49 -14.48
CA SER A 114 -9.97 -4.72 -13.09
C SER A 114 -8.84 -4.70 -12.06
N GLY A 115 -7.65 -4.25 -12.47
CA GLY A 115 -6.43 -4.23 -11.65
C GLY A 115 -6.28 -3.02 -10.73
N SER A 116 -5.33 -3.12 -9.80
CA SER A 116 -4.89 -1.99 -8.96
C SER A 116 -4.44 -0.79 -9.81
N CYS A 117 -3.72 -1.04 -10.91
CA CYS A 117 -3.28 0.00 -11.85
C CYS A 117 -4.46 0.78 -12.46
N THR A 118 -5.57 0.12 -12.81
CA THR A 118 -6.74 0.83 -13.34
C THR A 118 -7.41 1.71 -12.28
N VAL A 119 -7.45 1.24 -11.04
CA VAL A 119 -7.93 2.05 -9.92
C VAL A 119 -7.03 3.26 -9.67
N GLU A 120 -5.72 3.11 -9.79
CA GLU A 120 -4.77 4.23 -9.69
C GLU A 120 -4.95 5.24 -10.83
N VAL A 121 -5.10 4.78 -12.08
CA VAL A 121 -5.37 5.64 -13.24
C VAL A 121 -6.72 6.36 -13.08
N ALA A 122 -7.76 5.67 -12.61
CA ALA A 122 -9.06 6.27 -12.37
C ALA A 122 -9.00 7.34 -11.26
N ALA A 123 -8.32 7.04 -10.15
CA ALA A 123 -8.06 8.00 -9.08
C ALA A 123 -7.29 9.22 -9.60
N PHE A 124 -6.31 8.99 -10.49
CA PHE A 124 -5.55 10.05 -11.11
C PHE A 124 -6.38 10.93 -12.06
N ASN A 125 -7.32 10.34 -12.80
CA ASN A 125 -8.22 11.09 -13.67
C ASN A 125 -9.11 12.04 -12.88
N GLU A 126 -9.71 11.57 -11.79
CA GLU A 126 -10.48 12.41 -10.88
C GLU A 126 -9.61 13.50 -10.26
N PHE A 127 -8.41 13.11 -9.81
CA PHE A 127 -7.42 14.02 -9.27
C PHE A 127 -7.09 15.17 -10.24
N THR A 128 -6.78 14.85 -11.49
CA THR A 128 -6.38 15.84 -12.49
C THR A 128 -7.55 16.70 -12.97
N ALA A 129 -8.74 16.12 -13.11
CA ALA A 129 -9.95 16.89 -13.35
C ALA A 129 -10.20 17.93 -12.25
N PHE A 130 -10.04 17.53 -10.98
CA PHE A 130 -10.19 18.43 -9.84
C PHE A 130 -9.09 19.50 -9.80
N LEU A 131 -7.82 19.11 -9.99
CA LEU A 131 -6.69 20.02 -9.96
C LEU A 131 -6.70 21.03 -11.13
N ALA A 132 -7.17 20.62 -12.31
CA ALA A 132 -7.31 21.48 -13.48
C ALA A 132 -8.53 22.41 -13.42
N ASN A 133 -9.51 22.15 -12.54
CA ASN A 133 -10.72 22.95 -12.46
C ASN A 133 -10.44 24.37 -11.93
N ARG A 134 -10.65 25.37 -12.80
CA ARG A 134 -10.41 26.78 -12.49
C ARG A 134 -11.43 27.37 -11.51
N ASP A 135 -12.67 26.91 -11.55
CA ASP A 135 -13.71 27.39 -10.64
C ASP A 135 -13.37 27.01 -9.20
N TYR A 136 -12.86 25.80 -8.98
CA TYR A 136 -12.36 25.39 -7.65
C TYR A 136 -11.13 26.21 -7.24
N ALA A 137 -10.21 26.47 -8.17
CA ALA A 137 -9.07 27.33 -7.89
C ALA A 137 -9.49 28.76 -7.49
N GLU A 138 -10.58 29.30 -8.01
CA GLU A 138 -11.04 30.64 -7.61
C GLU A 138 -11.86 30.64 -6.31
N GLN A 139 -12.59 29.56 -6.02
CA GLN A 139 -13.49 29.48 -4.86
C GLN A 139 -12.78 29.21 -3.54
N PHE A 140 -11.63 28.52 -3.56
CA PHE A 140 -10.95 28.06 -2.36
C PHE A 140 -9.60 28.75 -2.17
N ASP A 141 -9.28 29.11 -0.92
CA ASP A 141 -7.97 29.58 -0.52
C ASP A 141 -6.96 28.42 -0.55
N HIS A 142 -7.37 27.25 -0.04
CA HIS A 142 -6.58 26.03 -0.01
C HIS A 142 -7.37 24.82 -0.51
N ILE A 143 -6.72 23.97 -1.28
CA ILE A 143 -7.21 22.67 -1.73
C ILE A 143 -6.23 21.62 -1.21
N ILE A 144 -6.73 20.72 -0.38
CA ILE A 144 -5.96 19.70 0.32
C ILE A 144 -6.31 18.33 -0.26
N PHE A 145 -5.30 17.60 -0.72
CA PHE A 145 -5.41 16.22 -1.15
C PHE A 145 -4.82 15.32 -0.06
N ASP A 146 -5.60 14.38 0.48
CA ASP A 146 -5.14 13.50 1.56
C ASP A 146 -4.13 12.42 1.10
N THR A 147 -4.05 12.22 -0.21
CA THR A 147 -3.19 11.25 -0.88
C THR A 147 -2.69 11.86 -2.18
N ALA A 148 -1.37 11.93 -2.32
CA ALA A 148 -0.72 12.31 -3.56
C ALA A 148 -0.68 11.13 -4.55
N PRO A 149 -0.68 11.40 -5.87
CA PRO A 149 -0.37 10.37 -6.85
C PRO A 149 1.07 9.85 -6.70
N THR A 150 1.30 8.59 -7.04
CA THR A 150 2.63 7.99 -6.95
C THR A 150 3.54 8.49 -8.08
N GLY A 151 4.87 8.41 -7.89
CA GLY A 151 5.84 8.76 -8.93
C GLY A 151 5.71 7.88 -10.18
N HIS A 152 5.23 6.64 -10.04
CA HIS A 152 4.91 5.78 -11.19
C HIS A 152 3.76 6.36 -12.03
N THR A 153 2.61 6.66 -11.41
CA THR A 153 1.45 7.22 -12.12
C THR A 153 1.79 8.56 -12.78
N LEU A 154 2.58 9.41 -12.12
CA LEU A 154 3.03 10.68 -12.69
C LEU A 154 3.94 10.48 -13.91
N ARG A 155 4.91 9.55 -13.85
CA ARG A 155 5.82 9.24 -14.96
C ARG A 155 5.12 8.69 -16.19
N MET A 156 4.15 7.79 -16.01
CA MET A 156 3.34 7.26 -17.11
C MET A 156 2.69 8.38 -17.94
N LEU A 157 2.43 9.53 -17.33
CA LEU A 157 1.74 10.66 -17.94
C LEU A 157 2.71 11.78 -18.39
N GLU A 158 3.95 11.78 -17.91
CA GLU A 158 5.05 12.62 -18.41
C GLU A 158 5.65 12.17 -19.74
N LEU A 159 5.25 11.00 -20.23
CA LEU A 159 5.66 10.47 -21.53
C LEU A 159 4.60 10.69 -22.64
N PRO A 160 4.06 11.89 -22.94
CA PRO A 160 3.08 12.01 -24.01
C PRO A 160 3.56 11.44 -25.35
N ASP A 161 4.70 11.88 -25.88
CA ASP A 161 4.94 11.70 -27.31
C ASP A 161 5.20 10.24 -27.74
N ALA A 162 5.76 9.41 -26.86
CA ALA A 162 5.93 7.97 -27.11
C ALA A 162 4.61 7.17 -27.01
N TRP A 163 3.69 7.62 -26.15
CA TRP A 163 2.42 6.92 -25.90
C TRP A 163 1.35 7.31 -26.91
N TYR A 164 1.28 8.58 -27.31
CA TYR A 164 0.29 9.06 -28.29
C TYR A 164 0.56 8.51 -29.70
N SER A 165 1.84 8.52 -30.13
CA SER A 165 2.24 7.94 -31.41
C SER A 165 1.95 6.44 -31.48
N PHE A 166 2.07 5.74 -30.33
CA PHE A 166 1.71 4.34 -30.21
C PHE A 166 0.18 4.13 -30.17
N ILE A 167 -0.58 4.83 -29.32
CA ILE A 167 -2.06 4.73 -29.22
C ILE A 167 -2.75 4.97 -30.58
N GLU A 168 -2.23 5.90 -31.41
CA GLU A 168 -2.72 6.10 -32.78
C GLU A 168 -2.41 4.91 -33.71
N SER A 169 -1.34 4.16 -33.44
CA SER A 169 -0.85 3.04 -34.26
C SER A 169 -1.29 1.64 -33.78
N SER A 170 -1.64 1.48 -32.50
CA SER A 170 -1.77 0.20 -31.82
C SER A 170 -3.20 -0.06 -31.36
N THR A 171 -4.15 -0.08 -32.29
CA THR A 171 -5.56 -0.40 -31.98
C THR A 171 -5.79 -1.87 -31.56
N HIS A 172 -4.76 -2.73 -31.55
CA HIS A 172 -4.90 -4.19 -31.48
C HIS A 172 -3.95 -4.96 -30.53
N GLU A 173 -3.17 -4.31 -29.66
CA GLU A 173 -2.15 -5.02 -28.85
C GLU A 173 -2.45 -5.05 -27.34
N ALA A 174 -2.48 -6.27 -26.79
CA ALA A 174 -2.95 -6.64 -25.47
C ALA A 174 -1.90 -6.46 -24.36
N SER A 175 -1.47 -5.22 -24.12
CA SER A 175 -0.63 -4.86 -22.97
C SER A 175 -1.45 -4.16 -21.88
N CYS A 176 -0.93 -4.13 -20.64
CA CYS A 176 -1.38 -3.32 -19.51
C CYS A 176 -1.63 -1.83 -19.88
N LEU A 177 -1.11 -1.38 -21.02
CA LEU A 177 -1.21 -0.02 -21.54
C LEU A 177 -2.46 0.23 -22.40
N GLY A 178 -3.25 -0.80 -22.74
CA GLY A 178 -4.59 -0.62 -23.32
C GLY A 178 -5.52 0.19 -22.41
N GLN A 179 -5.20 0.23 -21.11
CA GLN A 179 -5.83 1.07 -20.08
C GLN A 179 -5.59 2.57 -20.26
N LEU A 180 -4.79 3.00 -21.24
CA LEU A 180 -4.46 4.41 -21.47
C LEU A 180 -5.07 4.96 -22.76
N SER A 181 -5.73 4.12 -23.55
CA SER A 181 -6.45 4.52 -24.76
C SER A 181 -7.53 5.58 -24.48
N GLY A 182 -8.11 5.59 -23.28
CA GLY A 182 -9.05 6.63 -22.84
C GLY A 182 -8.41 7.96 -22.37
N LEU A 183 -7.08 8.05 -22.30
CA LEU A 183 -6.38 9.26 -21.84
C LEU A 183 -6.15 10.29 -22.94
N SER A 184 -6.33 9.91 -24.21
CA SER A 184 -5.94 10.76 -25.34
C SER A 184 -6.73 12.07 -25.41
N ASP A 185 -8.00 12.03 -25.00
CA ASP A 185 -8.91 13.18 -25.07
C ASP A 185 -8.63 14.23 -23.98
N ASN A 186 -7.88 13.87 -22.93
CA ASN A 186 -7.64 14.70 -21.75
C ASN A 186 -6.18 15.20 -21.62
N LYS A 187 -5.36 15.08 -22.68
CA LYS A 187 -3.93 15.48 -22.69
C LYS A 187 -3.65 16.82 -22.00
N GLN A 188 -4.44 17.82 -22.34
CA GLN A 188 -4.24 19.19 -21.85
C GLN A 188 -4.51 19.31 -20.34
N ILE A 189 -5.50 18.57 -19.82
CA ILE A 189 -5.83 18.53 -18.39
C ILE A 189 -4.67 17.91 -17.60
N TYR A 190 -4.09 16.82 -18.10
CA TYR A 190 -2.94 16.18 -17.45
C TYR A 190 -1.71 17.08 -17.42
N LEU A 191 -1.36 17.71 -18.54
CA LEU A 191 -0.24 18.64 -18.60
C LEU A 191 -0.45 19.83 -17.65
N GLU A 192 -1.67 20.38 -17.57
CA GLU A 192 -1.99 21.44 -16.62
C GLU A 192 -1.83 20.97 -15.16
N ALA A 193 -2.31 19.77 -14.83
CA ALA A 193 -2.18 19.19 -13.51
C ALA A 193 -0.71 18.96 -13.11
N VAL A 194 0.09 18.35 -14.00
CA VAL A 194 1.53 18.12 -13.78
C VAL A 194 2.28 19.45 -13.62
N ASN A 195 1.97 20.46 -14.44
CA ASN A 195 2.58 21.79 -14.29
C ASN A 195 2.23 22.45 -12.95
N LYS A 196 0.98 22.31 -12.49
CA LYS A 196 0.58 22.80 -11.15
C LYS A 196 1.34 22.07 -10.04
N LEU A 197 1.55 20.76 -10.15
CA LEU A 197 2.34 19.99 -9.19
C LEU A 197 3.80 20.46 -9.12
N LYS A 198 4.42 20.79 -10.26
CA LYS A 198 5.81 21.29 -10.33
C LYS A 198 5.98 22.73 -9.87
N ASP A 199 4.91 23.53 -9.87
CA ASP A 199 4.97 24.94 -9.47
C ASP A 199 5.06 25.08 -7.94
N THR A 200 6.27 25.39 -7.46
CA THR A 200 6.58 25.55 -6.04
C THR A 200 5.85 26.72 -5.37
N SER A 201 5.30 27.66 -6.14
CA SER A 201 4.48 28.75 -5.60
C SER A 201 3.01 28.35 -5.39
N LEU A 202 2.56 27.30 -6.08
CA LEU A 202 1.19 26.82 -6.03
C LEU A 202 1.04 25.55 -5.18
N THR A 203 2.05 24.69 -5.16
CA THR A 203 1.95 23.33 -4.62
C THR A 203 2.98 23.07 -3.53
N THR A 204 2.55 22.46 -2.41
CA THR A 204 3.43 21.92 -1.35
C THR A 204 3.15 20.43 -1.17
N MET A 205 4.20 19.63 -1.20
CA MET A 205 4.17 18.20 -0.90
C MET A 205 4.48 17.98 0.59
N MET A 206 3.52 17.46 1.34
CA MET A 206 3.62 17.11 2.75
C MET A 206 3.80 15.61 2.91
N PHE A 207 5.03 15.19 3.20
CA PHE A 207 5.34 13.80 3.42
C PHE A 207 5.15 13.44 4.89
N VAL A 208 4.27 12.49 5.17
CA VAL A 208 3.97 12.01 6.52
C VAL A 208 4.65 10.67 6.75
N ALA A 209 5.39 10.57 7.85
CA ALA A 209 6.06 9.35 8.27
C ALA A 209 5.90 9.13 9.78
N ARG A 210 6.20 7.92 10.25
CA ARG A 210 6.38 7.60 11.66
C ARG A 210 7.88 7.57 11.99
N GLY A 211 8.24 7.71 13.26
CA GLY A 211 9.63 7.61 13.71
C GLY A 211 10.17 6.18 13.75
N ASP A 212 9.98 5.41 12.69
CA ASP A 212 10.51 4.06 12.50
C ASP A 212 11.31 3.96 11.19
N GLN A 213 12.28 3.05 11.15
CA GLN A 213 13.30 3.01 10.10
C GLN A 213 12.71 2.77 8.72
N HIS A 214 11.77 1.83 8.61
CA HIS A 214 11.16 1.50 7.33
C HIS A 214 10.24 2.63 6.83
N SER A 215 9.51 3.31 7.72
CA SER A 215 8.73 4.49 7.35
C SER A 215 9.62 5.64 6.84
N ILE A 216 10.81 5.84 7.41
CA ILE A 216 11.73 6.89 6.96
C ILE A 216 12.42 6.53 5.65
N HIS A 217 12.80 5.26 5.42
CA HIS A 217 13.33 4.83 4.13
C HIS A 217 12.31 5.01 3.00
N GLU A 218 11.05 4.63 3.23
CA GLU A 218 9.98 4.81 2.24
C GLU A 218 9.70 6.29 1.96
N LEU A 219 9.76 7.13 3.01
CA LEU A 219 9.71 8.59 2.88
C LEU A 219 10.81 9.10 1.94
N ILE A 220 12.07 8.72 2.18
CA ILE A 220 13.22 9.15 1.36
C ILE A 220 13.02 8.72 -0.09
N ARG A 221 12.67 7.45 -0.33
CA ARG A 221 12.39 6.91 -1.66
C ARG A 221 11.31 7.72 -2.39
N ALA A 222 10.17 7.96 -1.73
CA ALA A 222 9.06 8.72 -2.32
C ALA A 222 9.45 10.16 -2.65
N MET A 223 10.28 10.80 -1.79
CA MET A 223 10.81 12.14 -2.06
C MET A 223 11.73 12.15 -3.28
N ASP A 224 12.64 11.19 -3.39
CA ASP A 224 13.56 11.11 -4.53
C ASP A 224 12.80 10.85 -5.84
N GLU A 225 11.79 9.97 -5.83
CA GLU A 225 10.94 9.72 -7.00
C GLU A 225 10.19 10.99 -7.49
N LEU A 226 9.73 11.84 -6.57
CA LEU A 226 9.05 13.10 -6.95
C LEU A 226 10.03 14.20 -7.38
N ARG A 227 11.23 14.22 -6.79
CA ARG A 227 12.31 15.14 -7.20
C ARG A 227 12.80 14.86 -8.60
N ASP A 228 12.87 13.59 -9.00
CA ASP A 228 13.18 13.20 -10.39
C ASP A 228 12.17 13.79 -11.40
N LEU A 229 10.94 14.08 -10.94
CA LEU A 229 9.89 14.74 -11.72
C LEU A 229 9.90 16.27 -11.58
N ASN A 230 10.90 16.83 -10.92
CA ASN A 230 11.01 18.26 -10.59
C ASN A 230 9.90 18.79 -9.66
N ILE A 231 9.26 17.92 -8.87
CA ILE A 231 8.39 18.32 -7.77
C ILE A 231 9.27 18.42 -6.52
N THR A 232 9.53 19.64 -6.06
CA THR A 232 10.62 19.92 -5.10
C THR A 232 10.22 20.75 -3.88
N ASN A 233 8.97 21.24 -3.82
CA ASN A 233 8.48 21.99 -2.66
C ASN A 233 7.97 21.04 -1.57
N ASP A 234 8.91 20.38 -0.90
CA ASP A 234 8.66 19.29 0.02
C ASP A 234 8.77 19.72 1.48
N MET A 235 7.93 19.15 2.34
CA MET A 235 8.05 19.22 3.79
C MET A 235 7.76 17.86 4.43
N VAL A 236 8.39 17.59 5.57
CA VAL A 236 8.25 16.32 6.29
C VAL A 236 7.50 16.54 7.60
N ILE A 237 6.56 15.64 7.90
CA ILE A 237 5.84 15.57 9.16
C ILE A 237 6.04 14.19 9.78
N ILE A 238 6.81 14.11 10.86
CA ILE A 238 6.94 12.90 11.67
C ILE A 238 5.77 12.84 12.66
N ASN A 239 4.83 11.96 12.39
CA ASN A 239 3.59 11.84 13.14
C ASN A 239 3.70 10.91 14.35
N GLY A 240 3.01 11.29 15.42
CA GLY A 240 2.82 10.54 16.63
C GLY A 240 4.09 10.24 17.41
N ILE A 241 4.94 11.26 17.54
CA ILE A 241 6.11 11.25 18.44
C ILE A 241 5.65 11.08 19.89
N ILE A 242 6.30 10.19 20.62
CA ILE A 242 5.98 9.94 22.03
C ILE A 242 6.64 11.01 22.90
N GLU A 243 5.84 11.94 23.42
CA GLU A 243 6.28 12.93 24.42
C GLU A 243 5.95 12.44 25.84
N ASN A 244 6.86 12.64 26.79
CA ASN A 244 6.68 12.34 28.22
C ASN A 244 6.22 10.88 28.52
N PRO A 245 7.00 9.85 28.12
CA PRO A 245 6.61 8.45 28.30
C PRO A 245 6.53 8.03 29.77
N THR A 246 5.34 7.58 30.18
CA THR A 246 5.00 7.25 31.57
C THR A 246 5.14 5.76 31.88
N SER A 247 4.68 4.87 31.01
CA SER A 247 4.82 3.41 31.12
C SER A 247 6.15 2.86 30.58
N ASN A 248 6.50 1.64 30.96
CA ASN A 248 7.69 0.94 30.44
C ASN A 248 7.61 0.74 28.93
N LEU A 249 6.44 0.36 28.40
CA LEU A 249 6.21 0.22 26.97
C LEU A 249 6.39 1.55 26.23
N ALA A 250 5.85 2.65 26.77
CA ALA A 250 6.01 3.98 26.18
C ALA A 250 7.49 4.38 26.12
N ARG A 251 8.26 4.10 27.19
CA ARG A 251 9.70 4.38 27.23
C ARG A 251 10.48 3.54 26.21
N GLN A 252 10.16 2.26 26.07
CA GLN A 252 10.79 1.39 25.07
C GLN A 252 10.53 1.90 23.65
N LYS A 253 9.26 2.19 23.33
CA LYS A 253 8.89 2.75 22.01
C LYS A 253 9.54 4.10 21.76
N ALA A 254 9.54 5.01 22.74
CA ALA A 254 10.17 6.33 22.62
C ALA A 254 11.70 6.23 22.42
N ASN A 255 12.38 5.34 23.14
CA ASN A 255 13.83 5.15 22.98
C ASN A 255 14.17 4.62 21.57
N LYS A 256 13.40 3.66 21.08
CA LYS A 256 13.56 3.13 19.71
C LYS A 256 13.32 4.20 18.66
N GLU A 257 12.22 4.94 18.80
CA GLU A 257 11.89 6.08 17.95
C GLU A 257 13.02 7.12 17.92
N GLN A 258 13.56 7.50 19.08
CA GLN A 258 14.68 8.43 19.17
C GLN A 258 15.97 7.90 18.53
N SER A 259 16.26 6.60 18.67
CA SER A 259 17.41 5.96 18.04
C SER A 259 17.34 6.06 16.52
N VAL A 260 16.17 5.73 15.94
CA VAL A 260 15.92 5.84 14.51
C VAL A 260 16.01 7.30 14.05
N LEU A 261 15.34 8.23 14.73
CA LEU A 261 15.37 9.64 14.33
C LEU A 261 16.78 10.23 14.35
N LYS A 262 17.63 9.77 15.28
CA LYS A 262 19.04 10.13 15.34
C LYS A 262 19.85 9.56 14.17
N GLN A 263 19.58 8.32 13.76
CA GLN A 263 20.22 7.71 12.59
C GLN A 263 19.97 8.50 11.30
N PHE A 264 18.77 9.09 11.16
CA PHE A 264 18.38 9.88 9.99
C PHE A 264 18.51 11.41 10.21
N GLU A 265 19.21 11.85 11.25
CA GLU A 265 19.30 13.27 11.63
C GLU A 265 19.84 14.16 10.50
N ASP A 266 20.86 13.69 9.77
CA ASP A 266 21.45 14.43 8.64
C ASP A 266 20.42 14.70 7.53
N PHE A 267 19.59 13.71 7.21
CA PHE A 267 18.53 13.85 6.22
C PHE A 267 17.42 14.79 6.73
N LEU A 268 16.94 14.57 7.96
CA LEU A 268 15.85 15.35 8.55
C LEU A 268 16.22 16.84 8.76
N ASN A 269 17.51 17.15 8.86
CA ASN A 269 18.01 18.53 8.95
C ASN A 269 18.17 19.21 7.58
N GLN A 270 18.21 18.46 6.47
CA GLN A 270 18.31 19.00 5.11
C GLN A 270 16.95 19.43 4.54
N VAL A 271 15.85 18.92 5.09
CA VAL A 271 14.48 19.21 4.64
C VAL A 271 13.66 19.86 5.76
N PRO A 272 12.65 20.69 5.44
CA PRO A 272 11.76 21.26 6.45
C PRO A 272 10.99 20.17 7.20
N THR A 273 11.49 19.79 8.38
CA THR A 273 10.95 18.68 9.17
C THR A 273 10.24 19.16 10.44
N TYR A 274 8.99 18.76 10.56
CA TYR A 274 8.13 19.00 11.70
C TYR A 274 7.70 17.69 12.35
N TYR A 275 7.19 17.76 13.57
CA TYR A 275 6.60 16.61 14.24
C TYR A 275 5.25 16.92 14.88
N VAL A 276 4.40 15.91 14.95
CA VAL A 276 3.12 15.95 15.66
C VAL A 276 3.19 14.95 16.82
N PRO A 277 2.92 15.36 18.08
CA PRO A 277 2.91 14.43 19.21
C PRO A 277 1.83 13.36 19.09
N MET A 278 2.06 12.21 19.71
CA MET A 278 1.05 11.17 19.82
C MET A 278 -0.12 11.65 20.69
N LYS A 279 -1.31 11.64 20.13
CA LYS A 279 -2.55 12.00 20.82
C LYS A 279 -3.11 10.83 21.61
N GLN A 280 -3.62 11.15 22.81
CA GLN A 280 -4.18 10.17 23.76
C GLN A 280 -5.69 9.96 23.59
N PHE A 281 -6.30 10.61 22.60
CA PHE A 281 -7.74 10.53 22.32
C PHE A 281 -7.99 9.95 20.93
N ASN A 282 -9.22 9.53 20.69
CA ASN A 282 -9.65 9.05 19.38
C ASN A 282 -9.77 10.23 18.41
N ILE A 283 -9.17 10.10 17.23
CA ILE A 283 -9.12 11.11 16.17
C ILE A 283 -10.43 11.24 15.37
N PHE A 284 -11.49 10.51 15.71
CA PHE A 284 -12.80 10.70 15.06
C PHE A 284 -13.53 11.93 15.58
N GLY A 285 -14.20 12.63 14.67
CA GLY A 285 -14.97 13.83 14.95
C GLY A 285 -14.16 15.12 14.84
N ILE A 286 -14.88 16.20 14.58
CA ILE A 286 -14.31 17.53 14.32
C ILE A 286 -13.61 18.11 15.55
N GLU A 287 -14.14 17.85 16.76
CA GLU A 287 -13.51 18.33 17.99
C GLU A 287 -12.14 17.67 18.25
N ALA A 288 -11.96 16.41 17.86
CA ALA A 288 -10.66 15.75 17.91
C ALA A 288 -9.67 16.38 16.92
N MET A 289 -10.13 16.72 15.71
CA MET A 289 -9.33 17.40 14.69
C MET A 289 -8.83 18.78 15.15
N LYS A 290 -9.67 19.55 15.86
CA LYS A 290 -9.27 20.84 16.44
C LYS A 290 -8.14 20.71 17.47
N GLN A 291 -8.11 19.61 18.21
CA GLN A 291 -7.12 19.36 19.25
C GLN A 291 -5.82 18.72 18.73
N MET A 292 -5.75 18.39 17.44
CA MET A 292 -4.59 17.70 16.84
C MET A 292 -3.30 18.52 16.94
N PHE A 293 -3.37 19.85 16.83
CA PHE A 293 -2.19 20.73 16.88
C PHE A 293 -2.08 21.54 18.18
N THR A 294 -2.96 21.32 19.16
CA THR A 294 -2.89 21.95 20.48
C THR A 294 -2.19 21.04 21.49
N ASP A 295 -1.88 21.56 22.68
CA ASP A 295 -1.45 20.71 23.80
C ASP A 295 -2.64 19.94 24.37
N ASP A 296 -2.40 18.70 24.82
CA ASP A 296 -3.47 17.76 25.19
C ASP A 296 -4.29 18.27 26.39
N THR A 297 -5.58 18.54 26.16
CA THR A 297 -6.59 18.60 27.21
C THR A 297 -7.21 17.21 27.33
N SER A 298 -7.00 16.55 28.47
CA SER A 298 -7.46 15.19 28.73
C SER A 298 -8.96 15.01 28.48
N ILE A 299 -9.34 14.30 27.41
CA ILE A 299 -10.69 13.78 27.22
C ILE A 299 -10.62 12.27 27.43
N ASN A 300 -10.66 11.87 28.70
CA ASN A 300 -10.79 10.47 29.10
C ASN A 300 -12.27 10.12 29.22
N ASN A 301 -12.90 9.74 28.12
CA ASN A 301 -14.20 9.06 28.17
C ASN A 301 -14.27 8.01 27.05
N HIS A 302 -13.57 6.89 27.27
CA HIS A 302 -13.65 5.73 26.38
C HIS A 302 -14.40 4.60 27.08
N GLU A 303 -15.38 4.03 26.39
CA GLU A 303 -15.96 2.77 26.79
C GLU A 303 -14.88 1.68 26.75
N SER A 304 -14.78 0.90 27.82
CA SER A 304 -13.85 -0.22 27.90
C SER A 304 -14.38 -1.37 27.05
N VAL A 305 -13.65 -1.68 25.98
CA VAL A 305 -13.89 -2.79 25.07
C VAL A 305 -13.08 -3.99 25.56
N VAL A 306 -13.73 -5.14 25.68
CA VAL A 306 -13.09 -6.41 26.03
C VAL A 306 -12.62 -7.08 24.73
N LEU A 307 -11.37 -7.54 24.71
CA LEU A 307 -10.82 -8.26 23.56
C LEU A 307 -11.43 -9.67 23.49
N ASP A 308 -12.02 -10.02 22.35
CA ASP A 308 -12.54 -11.36 22.09
C ASP A 308 -11.39 -12.36 21.97
N LYS A 309 -11.67 -13.63 22.30
CA LYS A 309 -10.65 -14.69 22.26
C LYS A 309 -10.29 -15.03 20.81
N GLY A 310 -9.14 -14.51 20.35
CA GLY A 310 -8.47 -14.97 19.13
C GLY A 310 -7.61 -16.21 19.34
N TYR A 311 -6.86 -16.58 18.30
CA TYR A 311 -5.88 -17.67 18.31
C TYR A 311 -4.46 -17.13 18.52
N SER A 312 -3.56 -18.01 18.94
CA SER A 312 -2.12 -17.76 18.96
C SER A 312 -1.44 -18.17 17.65
N ILE A 313 -0.22 -17.67 17.40
CA ILE A 313 0.59 -18.13 16.27
C ILE A 313 0.93 -19.63 16.38
N ASP A 314 1.03 -20.17 17.60
CA ASP A 314 1.24 -21.61 17.80
C ASP A 314 0.02 -22.43 17.34
N GLU A 315 -1.20 -21.98 17.63
CA GLU A 315 -2.43 -22.63 17.14
C GLU A 315 -2.55 -22.54 15.62
N LEU A 316 -2.12 -21.41 15.03
CA LEU A 316 -2.05 -21.23 13.57
C LEU A 316 -1.12 -22.27 12.94
N VAL A 317 0.09 -22.41 13.49
CA VAL A 317 1.10 -23.36 13.00
C VAL A 317 0.66 -24.81 13.19
N ASN A 318 0.07 -25.14 14.34
CA ASN A 318 -0.50 -26.47 14.60
C ASN A 318 -1.57 -26.84 13.56
N LYS A 319 -2.42 -25.86 13.19
CA LYS A 319 -3.44 -26.07 12.17
C LYS A 319 -2.83 -26.31 10.80
N MET A 320 -1.81 -25.55 10.39
CA MET A 320 -1.10 -25.75 9.12
C MET A 320 -0.48 -27.14 9.01
N ILE A 321 0.15 -27.63 10.08
CA ILE A 321 0.72 -28.97 10.13
C ILE A 321 -0.37 -30.04 10.04
N LYS A 322 -1.48 -29.87 10.77
CA LYS A 322 -2.61 -30.80 10.74
C LYS A 322 -3.26 -30.89 9.36
N ASP A 323 -3.35 -29.76 8.68
CA ASP A 323 -3.93 -29.66 7.33
C ASP A 323 -2.92 -30.07 6.23
N ASN A 324 -1.71 -30.53 6.61
CA ASN A 324 -0.62 -30.95 5.71
C ASN A 324 -0.24 -29.88 4.67
N LYS A 325 -0.27 -28.61 5.07
CA LYS A 325 0.14 -27.50 4.20
C LYS A 325 1.63 -27.60 3.90
N ARG A 326 1.96 -27.40 2.62
CA ARG A 326 3.34 -27.39 2.10
C ARG A 326 3.82 -26.00 1.75
N PHE A 327 2.96 -25.17 1.16
CA PHE A 327 3.29 -23.80 0.77
C PHE A 327 2.55 -22.81 1.66
N ILE A 328 3.27 -21.91 2.30
CA ILE A 328 2.71 -20.90 3.19
C ILE A 328 3.18 -19.54 2.71
N PHE A 329 2.23 -18.71 2.30
CA PHE A 329 2.51 -17.33 1.90
C PHE A 329 2.00 -16.38 2.99
N THR A 330 2.82 -15.43 3.41
CA THR A 330 2.35 -14.29 4.21
C THR A 330 2.10 -13.12 3.30
N MET A 331 0.87 -12.60 3.29
CA MET A 331 0.42 -11.55 2.39
C MET A 331 -0.13 -10.36 3.16
N GLY A 332 -0.21 -9.20 2.52
CA GLY A 332 -0.66 -7.95 3.14
C GLY A 332 0.13 -6.75 2.60
N LYS A 333 -0.31 -5.53 2.95
CA LYS A 333 0.37 -4.32 2.49
C LYS A 333 1.80 -4.21 3.02
N GLY A 334 2.63 -3.36 2.42
CA GLY A 334 3.95 -3.05 2.97
C GLY A 334 3.86 -2.59 4.44
N GLY A 335 4.79 -3.03 5.29
CA GLY A 335 4.86 -2.60 6.71
C GLY A 335 4.01 -3.30 7.74
N VAL A 336 3.06 -4.15 7.35
CA VAL A 336 2.25 -4.91 8.33
C VAL A 336 3.07 -6.00 9.06
N GLY A 337 4.31 -6.23 8.63
CA GLY A 337 5.23 -7.20 9.23
C GLY A 337 5.12 -8.61 8.64
N LYS A 338 4.81 -8.74 7.33
CA LYS A 338 4.75 -10.03 6.62
C LYS A 338 5.99 -10.90 6.88
N THR A 339 7.17 -10.35 6.63
CA THR A 339 8.45 -11.02 6.80
C THR A 339 8.73 -11.43 8.24
N THR A 340 8.35 -10.59 9.20
CA THR A 340 8.42 -10.91 10.63
C THR A 340 7.53 -12.12 10.96
N ILE A 341 6.28 -12.12 10.48
CA ILE A 341 5.36 -13.24 10.68
C ILE A 341 5.86 -14.51 9.96
N ALA A 342 6.38 -14.40 8.74
CA ALA A 342 6.96 -15.52 7.99
C ALA A 342 8.11 -16.18 8.77
N LYS A 343 9.01 -15.38 9.34
CA LYS A 343 10.10 -15.85 10.21
C LYS A 343 9.58 -16.55 11.47
N ILE A 344 8.57 -15.98 12.14
CA ILE A 344 7.96 -16.58 13.33
C ILE A 344 7.35 -17.94 12.94
N ILE A 345 6.57 -18.00 11.87
CA ILE A 345 5.96 -19.23 11.36
C ILE A 345 7.06 -20.28 11.07
N ALA A 346 8.10 -19.92 10.32
CA ALA A 346 9.20 -20.82 9.98
C ALA A 346 9.91 -21.38 11.24
N LYS A 347 10.21 -20.53 12.23
CA LYS A 347 10.80 -20.95 13.51
C LYS A 347 9.89 -21.90 14.30
N ARG A 348 8.59 -21.62 14.35
CA ARG A 348 7.61 -22.47 15.06
C ARG A 348 7.41 -23.81 14.36
N LEU A 349 7.40 -23.85 13.03
CA LEU A 349 7.35 -25.08 12.24
C LEU A 349 8.60 -25.94 12.49
N ALA A 350 9.79 -25.34 12.49
CA ALA A 350 11.04 -26.05 12.78
C ALA A 350 11.10 -26.64 14.20
N ARG A 351 10.53 -25.94 15.18
CA ARG A 351 10.35 -26.45 16.56
C ARG A 351 9.41 -27.65 16.64
N GLN A 352 8.56 -27.86 15.63
CA GLN A 352 7.67 -29.02 15.50
C GLN A 352 8.20 -30.05 14.51
N ASP A 353 9.53 -30.17 14.43
CA ASP A 353 10.24 -31.16 13.65
C ASP A 353 10.08 -31.07 12.11
N LYS A 354 9.61 -29.95 11.56
CA LYS A 354 9.54 -29.74 10.10
C LYS A 354 10.82 -29.16 9.53
N SER A 355 11.25 -29.65 8.37
CA SER A 355 12.27 -29.00 7.53
C SER A 355 11.62 -27.86 6.74
N VAL A 356 12.13 -26.63 6.87
CA VAL A 356 11.51 -25.41 6.34
C VAL A 356 12.47 -24.66 5.43
N LEU A 357 12.00 -24.29 4.24
CA LEU A 357 12.64 -23.30 3.38
C LEU A 357 11.91 -21.96 3.57
N LEU A 358 12.61 -20.94 4.06
CA LEU A 358 12.11 -19.56 4.11
C LEU A 358 12.66 -18.78 2.90
N ALA A 359 11.78 -18.41 1.98
CA ALA A 359 12.08 -17.51 0.88
C ALA A 359 11.71 -16.07 1.27
N THR A 360 12.67 -15.14 1.16
CA THR A 360 12.48 -13.74 1.53
C THR A 360 12.99 -12.77 0.46
N THR A 361 12.25 -11.68 0.29
CA THR A 361 12.59 -10.55 -0.61
C THR A 361 13.38 -9.44 0.07
N ASP A 362 13.53 -9.51 1.38
CA ASP A 362 14.13 -8.43 2.16
C ASP A 362 15.63 -8.72 2.45
N PRO A 363 16.57 -7.91 1.89
CA PRO A 363 18.01 -8.15 1.96
C PRO A 363 18.58 -8.02 3.38
N ALA A 364 17.89 -7.30 4.27
CA ALA A 364 18.28 -7.23 5.68
C ALA A 364 18.22 -8.60 6.38
N ASN A 365 17.60 -9.59 5.74
CA ASN A 365 17.39 -10.93 6.29
C ASN A 365 18.47 -11.95 5.93
N ILE A 366 19.47 -11.56 5.14
CA ILE A 366 20.64 -12.42 4.85
C ILE A 366 21.46 -12.64 6.13
N TRP A 367 21.43 -11.68 7.05
CA TRP A 367 22.10 -11.69 8.35
C TRP A 367 21.33 -12.48 9.41
N TYR A 368 20.46 -13.41 9.01
CA TYR A 368 19.86 -14.37 9.95
C TYR A 368 21.00 -15.24 10.49
N ASP A 369 21.62 -14.72 11.56
CA ASP A 369 22.88 -15.18 12.08
C ASP A 369 22.74 -16.64 12.49
N THR A 370 23.85 -17.30 12.25
CA THR A 370 24.32 -18.67 12.41
C THR A 370 24.01 -19.37 13.73
N GLU A 371 23.04 -18.91 14.51
CA GLU A 371 22.60 -19.55 15.75
C GLU A 371 21.19 -20.17 15.63
N SER A 372 21.20 -21.50 15.49
CA SER A 372 20.20 -22.42 16.06
C SER A 372 18.91 -22.69 15.27
N ASN A 373 19.04 -23.40 14.14
CA ASN A 373 18.30 -24.64 13.88
C ASN A 373 18.73 -25.28 12.54
N ASP A 374 19.21 -26.53 12.55
CA ASP A 374 19.58 -27.31 11.35
C ASP A 374 18.43 -27.57 10.35
N ARG A 375 17.24 -27.02 10.60
CA ARG A 375 15.99 -27.29 9.85
C ARG A 375 15.35 -26.07 9.20
N VAL A 376 15.93 -24.88 9.30
CA VAL A 376 15.46 -23.71 8.54
C VAL A 376 16.54 -23.28 7.55
N THR A 377 16.26 -23.46 6.27
CA THR A 377 17.08 -22.91 5.19
C THR A 377 16.49 -21.58 4.77
N VAL A 378 17.28 -20.52 4.73
CA VAL A 378 16.83 -19.20 4.23
C VAL A 378 17.39 -19.01 2.83
N LYS A 379 16.54 -18.59 1.89
CA LYS A 379 16.96 -18.15 0.56
C LYS A 379 16.45 -16.74 0.30
N TYR A 380 17.38 -15.89 -0.12
CA TYR A 380 17.09 -14.52 -0.50
C TYR A 380 16.80 -14.44 -2.00
N ILE A 381 15.77 -13.67 -2.35
CA ILE A 381 15.44 -13.33 -3.72
C ILE A 381 15.71 -11.84 -3.87
N ASP A 382 16.73 -11.51 -4.66
CA ASP A 382 16.99 -10.13 -5.04
C ASP A 382 15.96 -9.72 -6.10
N GLU A 383 15.01 -8.87 -5.72
CA GLU A 383 13.98 -8.38 -6.64
C GLU A 383 14.57 -7.60 -7.82
N VAL A 384 15.68 -6.89 -7.61
CA VAL A 384 16.35 -6.10 -8.65
C VAL A 384 17.07 -7.01 -9.62
N GLU A 385 17.73 -8.06 -9.13
CA GLU A 385 18.36 -9.08 -9.98
C GLU A 385 17.31 -9.86 -10.76
N ALA A 386 16.24 -10.34 -10.10
CA ALA A 386 15.16 -11.08 -10.74
C ALA A 386 14.47 -10.25 -11.83
N LEU A 387 14.20 -8.96 -11.56
CA LEU A 387 13.67 -8.04 -12.56
C LEU A 387 14.64 -7.88 -13.73
N ARG A 388 15.93 -7.66 -13.46
CA ARG A 388 16.95 -7.48 -14.51
C ARG A 388 17.10 -8.71 -15.41
N GLU A 389 17.07 -9.91 -14.84
CA GLU A 389 17.12 -11.16 -15.60
C GLU A 389 15.89 -11.30 -16.51
N TYR A 390 14.70 -11.01 -15.97
CA TYR A 390 13.46 -11.03 -16.73
C TYR A 390 13.45 -9.97 -17.85
N GLU A 391 13.87 -8.74 -17.56
CA GLU A 391 14.01 -7.67 -18.54
C GLU A 391 14.96 -8.06 -19.67
N ALA A 392 16.11 -8.65 -19.34
CA ALA A 392 17.09 -9.10 -20.33
C ALA A 392 16.51 -10.19 -21.25
N GLU A 393 15.75 -11.14 -20.69
CA GLU A 393 15.08 -12.20 -21.45
C GLU A 393 14.03 -11.63 -22.42
N VAL A 394 13.16 -10.75 -21.93
CA VAL A 394 12.10 -10.12 -22.75
C VAL A 394 12.70 -9.24 -23.85
N LEU A 395 13.74 -8.46 -23.53
CA LEU A 395 14.42 -7.61 -24.51
C LEU A 395 15.19 -8.42 -25.56
N ALA A 396 15.81 -9.54 -25.17
CA ALA A 396 16.45 -10.45 -26.12
C ALA A 396 15.43 -11.09 -27.09
N ALA A 397 14.23 -11.42 -26.61
CA ALA A 397 13.14 -11.91 -27.47
C ALA A 397 12.57 -10.83 -28.41
N ALA A 398 12.75 -9.55 -28.06
CA ALA A 398 12.27 -8.39 -28.80
C ALA A 398 13.28 -7.80 -29.80
N GLU A 399 14.44 -8.44 -30.03
CA GLU A 399 15.53 -7.94 -30.90
C GLU A 399 15.12 -7.61 -32.34
N HIS A 400 13.98 -8.13 -32.82
CA HIS A 400 13.47 -7.91 -34.16
C HIS A 400 12.49 -6.73 -34.30
N LEU A 401 12.18 -6.03 -33.21
CA LEU A 401 11.21 -4.93 -33.17
C LEU A 401 11.86 -3.57 -33.46
N SER A 402 11.03 -2.56 -33.79
CA SER A 402 11.52 -1.19 -34.00
C SER A 402 12.00 -0.54 -32.70
N GLN A 403 12.80 0.53 -32.80
CA GLN A 403 13.30 1.24 -31.63
C GLN A 403 12.16 1.77 -30.74
N ASP A 404 11.10 2.29 -31.34
CA ASP A 404 9.92 2.79 -30.62
C ASP A 404 9.19 1.66 -29.85
N GLN A 405 9.14 0.45 -30.43
CA GLN A 405 8.57 -0.74 -29.79
C GLN A 405 9.44 -1.29 -28.65
N ILE A 406 10.76 -1.18 -28.78
CA ILE A 406 11.69 -1.57 -27.71
C ILE A 406 11.59 -0.60 -26.53
N ASP A 407 11.52 0.70 -26.80
CA ASP A 407 11.37 1.70 -25.74
C ASP A 407 10.01 1.58 -25.03
N TYR A 408 8.97 1.14 -25.74
CA TYR A 408 7.69 0.73 -25.15
C TYR A 408 7.82 -0.48 -24.22
N ILE A 409 8.44 -1.57 -24.68
CA ILE A 409 8.63 -2.78 -23.86
C ILE A 409 9.43 -2.45 -22.60
N LYS A 410 10.48 -1.63 -22.71
CA LYS A 410 11.24 -1.19 -21.53
C LYS A 410 10.40 -0.44 -20.52
N GLU A 411 9.42 0.32 -20.96
CA GLU A 411 8.54 1.07 -20.06
C GLU A 411 7.47 0.16 -19.44
N ASP A 412 6.90 -0.78 -20.20
CA ASP A 412 5.98 -1.80 -19.67
C ASP A 412 6.68 -2.71 -18.65
N LEU A 413 7.95 -3.04 -18.90
CA LEU A 413 8.81 -3.81 -18.00
C LEU A 413 9.10 -3.10 -16.68
N ARG A 414 8.93 -1.78 -16.61
CA ARG A 414 9.05 -0.98 -15.37
C ARG A 414 7.76 -0.90 -14.56
N SER A 415 6.70 -1.57 -15.00
CA SER A 415 5.45 -1.63 -14.24
C SER A 415 5.58 -2.47 -12.96
N PRO A 416 4.83 -2.14 -11.89
CA PRO A 416 4.77 -2.96 -10.68
C PRO A 416 4.36 -4.42 -10.97
N CYS A 417 3.47 -4.63 -11.94
CA CYS A 417 3.07 -5.96 -12.38
C CYS A 417 4.25 -6.78 -12.93
N THR A 418 5.16 -6.16 -13.68
CA THR A 418 6.36 -6.84 -14.17
C THR A 418 7.29 -7.24 -13.04
N GLN A 419 7.49 -6.36 -12.06
CA GLN A 419 8.27 -6.69 -10.86
C GLN A 419 7.68 -7.92 -10.15
N GLU A 420 6.35 -7.99 -10.02
CA GLU A 420 5.67 -9.14 -9.43
C GLU A 420 5.83 -10.42 -10.27
N ILE A 421 5.79 -10.34 -11.61
CA ILE A 421 6.00 -11.49 -12.52
C ILE A 421 7.45 -11.99 -12.45
N ALA A 422 8.42 -11.08 -12.51
CA ALA A 422 9.84 -11.40 -12.44
C ALA A 422 10.18 -12.09 -11.11
N PHE A 423 9.68 -11.54 -10.01
CA PHE A 423 9.75 -12.15 -8.69
C PHE A 423 9.16 -13.57 -8.68
N PHE A 424 8.01 -13.77 -9.32
CA PHE A 424 7.34 -15.06 -9.37
C PHE A 424 8.07 -16.12 -10.19
N ARG A 425 8.77 -15.71 -11.25
CA ARG A 425 9.66 -16.61 -12.01
C ARG A 425 10.83 -17.07 -11.15
N ALA A 426 11.49 -16.14 -10.45
CA ALA A 426 12.53 -16.48 -9.47
C ALA A 426 11.98 -17.40 -8.37
N PHE A 427 10.68 -17.29 -8.05
CA PHE A 427 10.02 -18.15 -7.08
C PHE A 427 9.82 -19.60 -7.54
N SER A 428 9.80 -19.85 -8.85
CA SER A 428 9.47 -21.18 -9.41
C SER A 428 10.42 -22.29 -8.99
N ASP A 429 11.69 -21.94 -8.78
CA ASP A 429 12.71 -22.87 -8.32
C ASP A 429 12.50 -23.32 -6.87
N PHE A 430 11.84 -22.50 -6.04
CA PHE A 430 11.53 -22.87 -4.65
C PHE A 430 10.30 -23.76 -4.53
N ILE A 431 9.30 -23.60 -5.41
CA ILE A 431 8.16 -24.52 -5.46
C ILE A 431 8.61 -25.91 -5.92
N ALA A 432 9.57 -25.96 -6.84
CA ALA A 432 10.16 -27.19 -7.32
C ALA A 432 11.01 -27.92 -6.24
N ASP A 433 11.39 -27.24 -5.16
CA ASP A 433 12.20 -27.81 -4.08
C ASP A 433 11.43 -28.91 -3.32
N LYS A 434 11.97 -30.13 -3.36
CA LYS A 434 11.44 -31.32 -2.66
C LYS A 434 12.30 -31.73 -1.45
N SER A 435 13.35 -30.96 -1.13
CA SER A 435 14.27 -31.25 -0.02
C SER A 435 13.78 -30.74 1.33
N HIS A 436 12.77 -29.87 1.34
CA HIS A 436 12.14 -29.32 2.54
C HIS A 436 10.68 -29.79 2.64
N ASP A 437 10.19 -29.98 3.87
CA ASP A 437 8.81 -30.38 4.13
C ASP A 437 7.84 -29.24 3.78
N ILE A 438 8.23 -28.00 4.10
CA ILE A 438 7.39 -26.81 3.99
C ILE A 438 8.22 -25.65 3.43
N VAL A 439 7.60 -24.84 2.57
CA VAL A 439 8.16 -23.60 2.04
C VAL A 439 7.32 -22.43 2.57
N VAL A 440 7.96 -21.49 3.26
CA VAL A 440 7.37 -20.26 3.79
C VAL A 440 7.89 -19.08 3.00
N ILE A 441 6.99 -18.16 2.63
CA ILE A 441 7.27 -17.13 1.63
C ILE A 441 6.72 -15.81 2.18
N ASP A 442 7.57 -14.79 2.27
CA ASP A 442 7.23 -13.54 2.93
C ASP A 442 6.39 -12.55 2.12
N THR A 443 6.20 -12.85 0.84
CA THR A 443 5.39 -12.05 -0.07
C THR A 443 4.73 -12.95 -1.11
N ALA A 444 3.59 -12.50 -1.63
CA ALA A 444 2.93 -13.17 -2.74
C ALA A 444 2.30 -12.10 -3.66
N PRO A 445 2.15 -12.41 -4.96
CA PRO A 445 1.49 -11.52 -5.91
C PRO A 445 0.04 -11.23 -5.50
N THR A 446 -0.50 -10.10 -5.95
CA THR A 446 -1.91 -9.79 -5.71
C THR A 446 -2.83 -10.79 -6.46
N GLY A 447 -4.09 -10.91 -6.03
CA GLY A 447 -5.07 -11.78 -6.72
C GLY A 447 -5.27 -11.38 -8.19
N HIS A 448 -5.19 -10.08 -8.50
CA HIS A 448 -5.18 -9.60 -9.87
C HIS A 448 -3.95 -10.07 -10.65
N THR A 449 -2.75 -9.98 -10.07
CA THR A 449 -1.53 -10.48 -10.71
C THR A 449 -1.60 -11.99 -10.98
N LEU A 450 -2.22 -12.77 -10.10
CA LEU A 450 -2.46 -14.20 -10.31
C LEU A 450 -3.44 -14.47 -11.46
N LEU A 451 -4.50 -13.68 -11.59
CA LEU A 451 -5.45 -13.73 -12.71
C LEU A 451 -4.79 -13.26 -14.03
N LEU A 452 -3.95 -12.24 -13.96
CA LEU A 452 -3.14 -11.78 -15.09
C LEU A 452 -2.09 -12.81 -15.49
N LEU A 453 -1.55 -13.60 -14.56
CA LEU A 453 -0.65 -14.71 -14.89
C LEU A 453 -1.40 -15.81 -15.65
N ASP A 454 -2.66 -16.09 -15.31
CA ASP A 454 -3.51 -17.03 -16.05
C ASP A 454 -3.92 -16.48 -17.45
N ALA A 455 -4.26 -15.19 -17.51
CA ALA A 455 -4.58 -14.50 -18.77
C ALA A 455 -3.34 -14.32 -19.66
N SER A 456 -2.19 -13.99 -19.06
CA SER A 456 -0.90 -13.87 -19.75
C SER A 456 -0.33 -15.22 -20.10
N GLN A 457 -0.67 -16.33 -19.44
CA GLN A 457 -0.42 -17.67 -19.99
C GLN A 457 -1.20 -17.90 -21.29
N SER A 458 -2.36 -17.27 -21.48
CA SER A 458 -3.10 -17.33 -22.74
C SER A 458 -2.51 -16.41 -23.83
N TYR A 459 -2.01 -15.23 -23.46
CA TYR A 459 -1.25 -14.34 -24.36
C TYR A 459 0.13 -14.91 -24.71
N HIS A 460 0.87 -15.44 -23.73
CA HIS A 460 2.12 -16.14 -23.94
C HIS A 460 1.91 -17.40 -24.77
N LYS A 461 0.78 -18.12 -24.63
CA LYS A 461 0.37 -19.17 -25.59
C LYS A 461 0.16 -18.67 -27.02
N GLU A 462 -0.14 -17.39 -27.19
CA GLU A 462 -0.35 -16.77 -28.50
C GLU A 462 0.98 -16.24 -29.09
N VAL A 463 1.89 -15.73 -28.25
CA VAL A 463 3.31 -15.43 -28.58
C VAL A 463 4.15 -16.70 -28.77
N GLU A 464 3.80 -17.79 -28.08
CA GLU A 464 4.38 -19.15 -28.15
C GLU A 464 4.22 -19.78 -29.53
N ARG A 465 3.21 -19.36 -30.31
CA ARG A 465 3.12 -19.80 -31.72
C ARG A 465 4.40 -19.45 -32.51
N ASN A 466 5.20 -18.50 -32.03
CA ASN A 466 6.44 -18.07 -32.67
C ASN A 466 7.72 -18.35 -31.86
N THR A 467 7.69 -18.52 -30.53
CA THR A 467 8.91 -18.69 -29.71
C THR A 467 8.70 -19.70 -28.58
N ASN A 468 9.27 -20.89 -28.76
CA ASN A 468 8.96 -22.09 -27.98
C ASN A 468 9.78 -22.15 -26.65
N VAL A 469 9.67 -21.14 -25.78
CA VAL A 469 10.47 -21.07 -24.54
C VAL A 469 9.64 -20.50 -23.38
N LEU A 470 9.01 -21.39 -22.61
CA LEU A 470 8.78 -21.16 -21.19
C LEU A 470 9.52 -22.27 -20.42
N PRO A 471 10.25 -21.95 -19.34
CA PRO A 471 10.76 -22.96 -18.43
C PRO A 471 9.59 -23.79 -17.87
N SER A 472 9.72 -25.12 -17.89
CA SER A 472 8.71 -26.04 -17.35
C SER A 472 8.33 -25.78 -15.89
N SER A 473 9.17 -25.02 -15.15
CA SER A 473 8.95 -24.63 -13.76
C SER A 473 7.78 -23.67 -13.55
N VAL A 474 7.39 -22.85 -14.56
CA VAL A 474 6.29 -21.89 -14.44
C VAL A 474 4.92 -22.55 -14.68
N SER A 475 4.87 -23.61 -15.49
CA SER A 475 3.61 -24.33 -15.79
C SER A 475 3.03 -25.09 -14.59
N ASP A 476 3.89 -25.59 -13.70
CA ASP A 476 3.48 -26.33 -12.49
C ASP A 476 3.15 -25.42 -11.29
N LEU A 477 3.44 -24.13 -11.43
CA LEU A 477 3.46 -23.19 -10.33
C LEU A 477 2.05 -22.64 -9.99
N LEU A 478 1.29 -22.17 -10.98
CA LEU A 478 -0.10 -21.73 -10.76
C LEU A 478 -0.99 -22.85 -10.18
N PRO A 479 -0.96 -24.11 -10.69
CA PRO A 479 -1.70 -25.21 -10.08
C PRO A 479 -1.30 -25.50 -8.64
N SER A 480 -0.01 -25.34 -8.29
CA SER A 480 0.48 -25.56 -6.93
C SER A 480 -0.04 -24.49 -5.96
N ILE A 481 -0.05 -23.23 -6.38
CA ILE A 481 -0.48 -22.09 -5.56
C ILE A 481 -2.01 -22.06 -5.36
N THR A 482 -2.76 -22.39 -6.42
CA THR A 482 -4.23 -22.45 -6.37
C THR A 482 -4.76 -23.71 -5.67
N ASN A 483 -3.89 -24.70 -5.41
CA ASN A 483 -4.26 -25.89 -4.66
C ASN A 483 -4.41 -25.59 -3.16
N ASN A 484 -5.65 -25.40 -2.74
CA ASN A 484 -6.04 -25.10 -1.36
C ASN A 484 -5.73 -26.23 -0.34
N ASP A 485 -5.42 -27.45 -0.78
CA ASP A 485 -5.00 -28.53 0.11
C ASP A 485 -3.50 -28.45 0.43
N LEU A 486 -2.70 -27.94 -0.51
CA LEU A 486 -1.24 -27.82 -0.37
C LEU A 486 -0.81 -26.42 0.08
N THR A 487 -1.55 -25.39 -0.30
CA THR A 487 -1.19 -23.99 -0.11
C THR A 487 -2.08 -23.33 0.93
N GLU A 488 -1.51 -22.48 1.78
CA GLU A 488 -2.23 -21.60 2.69
C GLU A 488 -1.73 -20.17 2.50
N MET A 489 -2.68 -19.25 2.33
CA MET A 489 -2.43 -17.81 2.26
C MET A 489 -2.78 -17.19 3.61
N VAL A 490 -1.78 -16.64 4.29
CA VAL A 490 -1.91 -15.97 5.58
C VAL A 490 -1.98 -14.47 5.36
N ILE A 491 -3.14 -13.87 5.62
CA ILE A 491 -3.32 -12.42 5.51
C ILE A 491 -2.82 -11.76 6.81
N VAL A 492 -1.74 -11.00 6.72
CA VAL A 492 -1.14 -10.22 7.80
C VAL A 492 -1.66 -8.79 7.73
N THR A 493 -2.15 -8.27 8.86
CA THR A 493 -2.65 -6.90 8.98
C THR A 493 -2.31 -6.31 10.34
N LEU A 494 -2.62 -5.04 10.55
CA LEU A 494 -2.52 -4.33 11.82
C LEU A 494 -3.93 -4.09 12.38
N ALA A 495 -4.04 -3.86 13.68
CA ALA A 495 -5.30 -3.57 14.36
C ALA A 495 -5.79 -2.12 14.13
N GLU A 496 -5.81 -1.70 12.87
CA GLU A 496 -6.15 -0.33 12.45
C GLU A 496 -7.14 -0.37 11.27
N PRO A 497 -8.05 0.62 11.13
CA PRO A 497 -9.11 0.58 10.11
C PRO A 497 -8.59 0.43 8.67
N THR A 498 -7.59 1.22 8.26
CA THR A 498 -7.07 1.21 6.89
C THR A 498 -6.37 -0.10 6.54
N PRO A 499 -5.40 -0.61 7.34
CA PRO A 499 -4.80 -1.93 7.11
C PRO A 499 -5.82 -3.08 7.04
N ILE A 500 -6.92 -3.02 7.80
CA ILE A 500 -7.97 -4.04 7.73
C ILE A 500 -8.77 -3.93 6.43
N LYS A 501 -9.22 -2.74 6.04
CA LYS A 501 -9.93 -2.53 4.75
C LYS A 501 -9.09 -3.02 3.57
N GLU A 502 -7.79 -2.75 3.58
CA GLU A 502 -6.87 -3.19 2.53
C GLU A 502 -6.70 -4.72 2.52
N ALA A 503 -6.61 -5.33 3.69
CA ALA A 503 -6.54 -6.78 3.84
C ALA A 503 -7.86 -7.46 3.39
N GLU A 504 -9.02 -6.83 3.63
CA GLU A 504 -10.31 -7.29 3.12
C GLU A 504 -10.38 -7.21 1.60
N ARG A 505 -9.85 -6.15 0.99
CA ARG A 505 -9.73 -6.05 -0.48
C ARG A 505 -8.86 -7.15 -1.05
N LEU A 506 -7.69 -7.40 -0.44
CA LEU A 506 -6.81 -8.49 -0.83
C LEU A 506 -7.51 -9.85 -0.77
N LYS A 507 -8.32 -10.09 0.27
CA LYS A 507 -9.14 -11.31 0.38
C LYS A 507 -10.08 -11.45 -0.84
N VAL A 508 -10.82 -10.40 -1.20
CA VAL A 508 -11.73 -10.42 -2.35
C VAL A 508 -10.98 -10.73 -3.65
N ASP A 509 -9.81 -10.12 -3.85
CA ASP A 509 -9.00 -10.35 -5.06
C ASP A 509 -8.50 -11.81 -5.13
N LEU A 510 -8.13 -12.42 -4.01
CA LEU A 510 -7.70 -13.80 -3.98
C LEU A 510 -8.86 -14.80 -4.12
N GLU A 511 -10.05 -14.49 -3.58
CA GLU A 511 -11.27 -15.28 -3.77
C GLU A 511 -11.66 -15.32 -5.25
N ARG A 512 -11.53 -14.20 -5.98
CA ARG A 512 -11.72 -14.13 -7.44
C ARG A 512 -10.76 -15.07 -8.19
N ALA A 513 -9.55 -15.26 -7.68
CA ALA A 513 -8.55 -16.19 -8.23
C ALA A 513 -8.77 -17.66 -7.81
N GLY A 514 -9.87 -17.98 -7.10
CA GLY A 514 -10.18 -19.34 -6.65
C GLY A 514 -9.31 -19.85 -5.50
N ILE A 515 -8.54 -18.95 -4.87
CA ILE A 515 -7.70 -19.27 -3.72
C ILE A 515 -8.56 -19.03 -2.48
N ASN A 516 -8.55 -19.97 -1.55
CA ASN A 516 -9.28 -19.85 -0.29
C ASN A 516 -8.34 -19.39 0.82
N GLN A 517 -8.66 -18.27 1.48
CA GLN A 517 -7.90 -17.73 2.61
C GLN A 517 -8.70 -17.98 3.88
N ARG A 518 -8.12 -18.74 4.81
CA ARG A 518 -8.80 -19.04 6.08
C ARG A 518 -8.13 -18.41 7.28
N MET A 519 -6.86 -18.01 7.15
CA MET A 519 -6.04 -17.58 8.27
C MET A 519 -5.62 -16.12 8.17
N TRP A 520 -5.95 -15.37 9.22
CA TRP A 520 -5.54 -13.98 9.41
C TRP A 520 -4.58 -13.86 10.58
N VAL A 521 -3.63 -12.93 10.50
CA VAL A 521 -2.74 -12.55 11.59
C VAL A 521 -2.86 -11.04 11.80
N VAL A 522 -3.34 -10.65 12.98
CA VAL A 522 -3.24 -9.27 13.45
C VAL A 522 -1.91 -9.11 14.16
N ASN A 523 -0.98 -8.45 13.51
CA ASN A 523 0.38 -8.26 13.99
C ASN A 523 0.51 -7.01 14.86
N ASN A 524 1.57 -6.99 15.67
CA ASN A 524 2.09 -5.84 16.38
C ASN A 524 1.08 -5.12 17.31
N THR A 525 0.10 -5.86 17.85
CA THR A 525 -0.96 -5.28 18.66
C THR A 525 -0.56 -5.11 20.12
N ILE A 526 -0.93 -3.98 20.72
CA ILE A 526 -0.82 -3.74 22.16
C ILE A 526 -2.10 -4.11 22.92
N ALA A 527 -3.20 -4.40 22.21
CA ALA A 527 -4.50 -4.75 22.79
C ALA A 527 -4.48 -5.97 23.73
N ALA A 528 -3.55 -6.90 23.48
CA ALA A 528 -3.38 -8.14 24.25
C ALA A 528 -2.48 -7.99 25.49
N GLN A 529 -1.85 -6.82 25.69
CA GLN A 529 -1.00 -6.57 26.86
C GLN A 529 -1.87 -6.13 28.05
N ALA A 530 -1.65 -6.75 29.21
CA ALA A 530 -2.46 -6.54 30.42
C ALA A 530 -2.15 -5.22 31.16
N ASP A 531 -1.07 -4.53 30.81
CA ASP A 531 -0.33 -3.68 31.75
C ASP A 531 -0.11 -2.23 31.28
N THR A 532 -1.07 -1.66 30.55
CA THR A 532 -0.96 -0.27 30.08
C THR A 532 -2.27 0.46 30.35
N HIS A 533 -2.34 1.06 31.56
CA HIS A 533 -3.19 2.21 31.86
C HIS A 533 -2.33 3.47 31.65
N ASP A 534 -2.19 3.91 30.41
CA ASP A 534 -1.31 5.01 30.04
C ASP A 534 -1.78 5.74 28.76
N MET A 535 -0.93 6.55 28.14
CA MET A 535 -1.14 7.25 26.85
C MET A 535 -1.60 6.38 25.66
N PHE A 536 -1.65 5.05 25.81
CA PHE A 536 -2.13 4.12 24.80
C PHE A 536 -3.56 3.63 25.03
N ASP A 537 -4.25 4.04 26.11
CA ASP A 537 -5.56 3.52 26.47
C ASP A 537 -6.57 3.64 25.32
N SER A 538 -6.65 4.83 24.70
CA SER A 538 -7.50 5.05 23.54
C SER A 538 -7.15 4.14 22.36
N LYS A 539 -5.84 4.00 22.06
CA LYS A 539 -5.34 3.11 20.99
C LYS A 539 -5.69 1.65 21.28
N ILE A 540 -5.55 1.19 22.52
CA ILE A 540 -5.90 -0.18 22.93
C ILE A 540 -7.39 -0.45 22.72
N GLN A 541 -8.26 0.48 23.13
CA GLN A 541 -9.70 0.28 22.93
C GLN A 541 -10.05 0.22 21.45
N GLU A 542 -9.43 1.05 20.62
CA GLU A 542 -9.64 1.03 19.18
C GLU A 542 -9.13 -0.27 18.55
N GLU A 543 -7.90 -0.71 18.88
CA GLU A 543 -7.36 -1.99 18.41
C GLU A 543 -8.28 -3.16 18.77
N ARG A 544 -8.84 -3.18 19.99
CA ARG A 544 -9.79 -4.22 20.42
C ARG A 544 -11.07 -4.22 19.59
N LYS A 545 -11.64 -3.06 19.28
CA LYS A 545 -12.82 -2.98 18.39
C LYS A 545 -12.54 -3.57 17.03
N GLN A 546 -11.40 -3.19 16.44
CA GLN A 546 -10.98 -3.65 15.12
C GLN A 546 -10.72 -5.17 15.11
N ILE A 547 -10.03 -5.69 16.13
CA ILE A 547 -9.77 -7.14 16.26
C ILE A 547 -11.08 -7.91 16.46
N ASN A 548 -11.99 -7.45 17.32
CA ASN A 548 -13.27 -8.12 17.56
C ASN A 548 -14.13 -8.14 16.28
N LYS A 549 -14.16 -7.05 15.53
CA LYS A 549 -14.83 -7.00 14.22
C LYS A 549 -14.25 -8.07 13.29
N LEU A 550 -12.92 -8.24 13.26
CA LEU A 550 -12.28 -9.24 12.42
C LEU A 550 -12.60 -10.68 12.88
N ILE A 551 -12.55 -10.95 14.20
CA ILE A 551 -12.90 -12.25 14.79
C ILE A 551 -14.36 -12.62 14.49
N ALA A 552 -15.28 -11.65 14.48
CA ALA A 552 -16.69 -11.89 14.19
C ALA A 552 -16.96 -12.33 12.73
N HIS A 553 -16.10 -11.92 11.79
CA HIS A 553 -16.33 -12.14 10.35
C HIS A 553 -15.35 -13.14 9.71
N GLN A 554 -14.25 -13.47 10.38
CA GLN A 554 -13.23 -14.39 9.86
C GLN A 554 -13.15 -15.67 10.72
N PRO A 555 -12.98 -16.84 10.08
CA PRO A 555 -13.01 -18.11 10.80
C PRO A 555 -11.79 -18.35 11.69
N PHE A 556 -10.65 -17.72 11.37
CA PHE A 556 -9.41 -17.88 12.12
C PHE A 556 -8.59 -16.59 12.12
N VAL A 557 -8.48 -15.97 13.30
CA VAL A 557 -7.68 -14.76 13.52
C VAL A 557 -6.66 -15.03 14.61
N ALA A 558 -5.39 -15.10 14.23
CA ALA A 558 -4.29 -15.14 15.17
C ALA A 558 -3.88 -13.73 15.60
N ILE A 559 -3.60 -13.56 16.88
CA ILE A 559 -3.21 -12.28 17.48
C ILE A 559 -1.73 -12.39 17.87
N GLN A 560 -0.88 -11.57 17.26
CA GLN A 560 0.53 -11.46 17.59
C GLN A 560 0.77 -10.17 18.38
N PRO A 561 1.06 -10.26 19.69
CA PRO A 561 1.35 -9.09 20.50
C PRO A 561 2.58 -8.33 20.01
N TYR A 562 2.59 -7.03 20.28
CA TYR A 562 3.77 -6.18 20.18
C TYR A 562 4.87 -6.75 21.08
N ASP A 563 6.05 -6.97 20.51
CA ASP A 563 7.24 -7.44 21.23
C ASP A 563 8.44 -6.66 20.73
N VAL A 564 9.07 -5.91 21.65
CA VAL A 564 10.24 -5.07 21.37
C VAL A 564 11.41 -5.91 20.85
N ASN A 565 11.53 -7.15 21.34
CA ASN A 565 12.67 -8.01 21.06
C ASN A 565 12.52 -8.77 19.73
N ILE A 566 11.32 -8.81 19.12
CA ILE A 566 11.13 -9.49 17.83
C ILE A 566 11.89 -8.76 16.71
N GLU A 567 12.05 -7.43 16.83
CA GLU A 567 12.86 -6.63 15.89
C GLU A 567 14.35 -6.64 16.24
N GLU A 568 14.76 -6.88 17.50
CA GLU A 568 16.18 -7.08 17.86
C GLU A 568 16.75 -8.42 17.34
N VAL A 569 15.90 -9.37 16.92
CA VAL A 569 16.35 -10.56 16.16
C VAL A 569 16.69 -10.21 14.70
N ALA A 570 16.50 -8.95 14.28
CA ALA A 570 16.89 -8.43 12.96
C ALA A 570 18.00 -7.36 13.02
N GLU A 571 18.46 -6.97 14.21
CA GLU A 571 19.48 -5.92 14.39
C GLU A 571 20.50 -6.30 15.47
N ILE A 572 21.29 -7.35 15.25
CA ILE A 572 22.68 -7.46 15.73
C ILE A 572 23.52 -8.07 14.62
#